data_AF-A0A1Y1JUA3-F1
#
_entry.id   AF-A0A1Y1JUA3-F1
#
_cell.length_a   1.000
_cell.length_b   1.000
_cell.length_c   1.000
_cell.angle_alpha   90.00
_cell.angle_beta   90.00
_cell.angle_gamma   90.00
#
_symmetry.space_group_name_H-M   'P 1'
#
loop_
_entity.id
_entity.type
_entity.pdbx_description
1 polymer ?
#
loop_
_entity_poly.entity_id
_entity_poly.type
_entity_poly.pdbx_seq_one_letter_code
_entity_poly.pdbx_strand_id
1 'polypeptide(L)'
;MFSHVFPLHKIFHLWDKLILGDSSFPLHVGLSILTQLRETLLASGFNECILLFSDLPEVDMEQCVNFSLDTYSTTPKSITARTQQSEKSPYIATMDIPVQDLNKEKFPRISVDDVVSLIRDDNDRAIIVDIRNPTHYARSSVKGSINIPCSSITFGEINIENVGIHSSLLKKNKDKIVVVIGSEEANLDIFPKFLIHCHIPKVCVLHGGFNVLLPITPTVLIQNQI
;
A
#
# COMPACT_ATOMS: atom_id res chain seq x y z
N MET A 1 -8.18 23.38 -5.89
CA MET A 1 -7.07 22.65 -5.22
C MET A 1 -5.74 23.03 -5.89
N PHE A 2 -4.67 23.30 -5.15
CA PHE A 2 -3.34 23.76 -5.66
C PHE A 2 -3.26 25.17 -6.30
N SER A 3 -4.33 25.97 -6.27
CA SER A 3 -4.37 27.34 -6.84
C SER A 3 -3.55 28.37 -6.08
N HIS A 4 -3.16 28.06 -4.85
CA HIS A 4 -2.27 28.89 -4.05
C HIS A 4 -0.79 28.67 -4.39
N VAL A 5 -0.47 27.64 -5.20
CA VAL A 5 0.91 27.23 -5.49
C VAL A 5 1.23 27.29 -6.98
N PHE A 6 0.32 26.82 -7.84
CA PHE A 6 0.58 26.79 -9.29
C PHE A 6 0.02 28.02 -10.02
N PRO A 7 0.72 28.53 -11.04
CA PRO A 7 0.17 29.53 -11.93
C PRO A 7 -1.02 28.97 -12.73
N LEU A 8 -1.96 29.84 -13.10
CA LEU A 8 -3.23 29.46 -13.73
C LEU A 8 -3.07 28.55 -14.96
N HIS A 9 -2.10 28.81 -15.83
CA HIS A 9 -1.92 28.01 -17.05
C HIS A 9 -1.53 26.54 -16.77
N LYS A 10 -0.81 26.26 -15.67
CA LYS A 10 -0.47 24.89 -15.24
C LYS A 10 -1.66 24.22 -14.56
N ILE A 11 -2.46 24.98 -13.81
CA ILE A 11 -3.53 24.41 -13.00
C ILE A 11 -4.73 23.91 -13.81
N PHE A 12 -5.01 24.51 -14.96
CA PHE A 12 -6.10 24.05 -15.84
C PHE A 12 -5.89 22.60 -16.29
N HIS A 13 -4.67 22.27 -16.75
CA HIS A 13 -4.32 20.90 -17.15
C HIS A 13 -4.50 19.88 -16.02
N LEU A 14 -4.23 20.29 -14.77
CA LEU A 14 -4.43 19.44 -13.60
C LEU A 14 -5.90 19.31 -13.23
N TRP A 15 -6.66 20.41 -13.25
CA TRP A 15 -8.07 20.45 -12.86
C TRP A 15 -8.95 19.65 -13.81
N ASP A 16 -8.64 19.61 -15.10
CA ASP A 16 -9.36 18.78 -16.08
C ASP A 16 -9.39 17.30 -15.66
N LYS A 17 -8.31 16.80 -15.05
CA LYS A 17 -8.25 15.43 -14.52
C LYS A 17 -8.74 15.32 -13.08
N LEU A 18 -8.45 16.32 -12.26
CA LEU A 18 -8.80 16.33 -10.85
C LEU A 18 -10.31 16.30 -10.62
N ILE A 19 -11.07 17.02 -11.44
CA ILE A 19 -12.54 17.07 -11.34
C ILE A 19 -13.19 15.74 -11.74
N LEU A 20 -12.52 14.92 -12.56
CA LEU A 20 -13.02 13.60 -12.96
C LEU A 20 -12.73 12.51 -11.94
N GLY A 21 -11.77 12.71 -11.05
CA GLY A 21 -11.38 11.76 -10.01
C GLY A 21 -12.23 11.88 -8.75
N ASP A 22 -12.22 10.82 -7.94
CA ASP A 22 -12.79 10.86 -6.59
C ASP A 22 -11.88 11.66 -5.61
N SER A 23 -12.30 11.77 -4.35
CA SER A 23 -11.58 12.57 -3.34
C SER A 23 -10.14 12.08 -3.02
N SER A 24 -9.76 10.87 -3.45
CA SER A 24 -8.41 10.33 -3.30
C SER A 24 -7.46 10.76 -4.40
N PHE A 25 -7.94 11.15 -5.59
CA PHE A 25 -7.09 11.59 -6.69
C PHE A 25 -6.13 12.73 -6.31
N PRO A 26 -6.55 13.75 -5.54
CA PRO A 26 -5.65 14.74 -4.91
C PRO A 26 -4.41 14.19 -4.21
N LEU A 27 -4.52 13.03 -3.54
CA LEU A 27 -3.40 12.41 -2.82
C LEU A 27 -2.34 11.90 -3.80
N HIS A 28 -2.78 11.37 -4.95
CA HIS A 28 -1.90 10.88 -6.01
C HIS A 28 -1.18 12.04 -6.71
N VAL A 29 -1.87 13.18 -6.88
CA VAL A 29 -1.24 14.42 -7.34
C VAL A 29 -0.16 14.89 -6.36
N GLY A 30 -0.47 14.92 -5.06
CA GLY A 30 0.51 15.24 -4.02
C GLY A 30 1.71 14.29 -4.04
N LEU A 31 1.46 12.98 -4.15
CA LEU A 31 2.50 11.96 -4.27
C LEU A 31 3.38 12.20 -5.51
N SER A 32 2.77 12.55 -6.65
CA SER A 32 3.52 12.82 -7.87
C SER A 32 4.44 14.03 -7.72
N ILE A 33 3.97 15.11 -7.10
CA ILE A 33 4.78 16.30 -6.84
C ILE A 33 5.93 15.94 -5.90
N LEU A 34 5.66 15.26 -4.78
CA LEU A 34 6.69 14.82 -3.84
C LEU A 34 7.73 13.90 -4.48
N THR A 35 7.31 13.06 -5.43
CA THR A 35 8.21 12.16 -6.17
C THR A 35 9.15 12.94 -7.09
N GLN A 36 8.63 13.94 -7.82
CA GLN A 36 9.48 14.82 -8.65
C GLN A 36 10.49 15.61 -7.80
N LEU A 37 10.12 15.99 -6.58
CA LEU A 37 10.98 16.78 -5.67
C LEU A 37 11.85 15.93 -4.73
N ARG A 38 11.80 14.60 -4.84
CA ARG A 38 12.40 13.66 -3.87
C ARG A 38 13.88 13.93 -3.61
N GLU A 39 14.68 14.03 -4.68
CA GLU A 39 16.13 14.18 -4.53
C GLU A 39 16.50 15.51 -3.85
N THR A 40 15.80 16.60 -4.20
CA THR A 40 15.98 17.89 -3.56
C THR A 40 15.55 17.84 -2.09
N LEU A 41 14.38 17.27 -1.79
CA LEU A 41 13.87 17.14 -0.42
C LEU A 41 14.80 16.33 0.48
N LEU A 42 15.42 15.26 -0.04
CA LEU A 42 16.35 14.43 0.72
C LEU A 42 17.72 15.09 0.92
N ALA A 43 18.12 16.01 0.04
CA ALA A 43 19.36 16.77 0.15
C ALA A 43 19.22 18.05 0.99
N SER A 44 18.00 18.57 1.16
CA SER A 44 17.70 19.81 1.86
C SER A 44 17.50 19.61 3.37
N GLY A 45 17.90 20.63 4.15
CA GLY A 45 17.55 20.72 5.57
C GLY A 45 16.09 21.14 5.77
N PHE A 46 15.65 21.16 7.03
CA PHE A 46 14.26 21.45 7.37
C PHE A 46 13.79 22.84 6.93
N ASN A 47 14.62 23.88 7.13
CA ASN A 47 14.27 25.25 6.78
C ASN A 47 14.25 25.44 5.26
N GLU A 48 15.20 24.83 4.54
CA GLU A 48 15.24 24.82 3.09
C GLU A 48 14.01 24.14 2.50
N CYS A 49 13.52 23.05 3.10
CA CYS A 49 12.28 22.40 2.70
C CYS A 49 11.05 23.30 2.88
N ILE A 50 10.97 24.11 3.96
CA ILE A 50 9.87 25.07 4.15
C ILE A 50 9.85 26.10 3.02
N LEU A 51 11.01 26.64 2.66
CA LEU A 51 11.15 27.58 1.54
C LEU A 51 10.80 26.90 0.21
N LEU A 52 11.28 25.67 0.00
CA LEU A 52 11.00 24.87 -1.20
C LEU A 52 9.50 24.67 -1.42
N PHE A 53 8.72 24.39 -0.37
CA PHE A 53 7.26 24.26 -0.50
C PHE A 53 6.52 25.60 -0.60
N SER A 54 7.13 26.69 -0.14
CA SER A 54 6.55 28.04 -0.24
C SER A 54 6.67 28.58 -1.67
N ASP A 55 7.85 28.41 -2.28
CA ASP A 55 8.12 28.88 -3.63
C ASP A 55 7.69 27.88 -4.71
N LEU A 56 7.60 26.60 -4.34
CA LEU A 56 7.40 25.41 -5.17
C LEU A 56 8.24 25.42 -6.46
N PRO A 57 9.30 24.60 -6.55
CA PRO A 57 10.12 24.52 -7.75
C PRO A 57 9.29 24.07 -8.96
N GLU A 58 9.86 24.25 -10.16
CA GLU A 58 9.16 23.90 -11.39
C GLU A 58 8.78 22.41 -11.42
N VAL A 59 7.47 22.14 -11.44
CA VAL A 59 6.87 20.82 -11.61
C VAL A 59 6.51 20.62 -13.08
N ASP A 60 6.87 19.45 -13.61
CA ASP A 60 6.41 18.97 -14.90
C ASP A 60 4.97 18.47 -14.75
N MET A 61 4.02 19.20 -15.34
CA MET A 61 2.59 18.92 -15.21
C MET A 61 2.16 17.68 -15.98
N GLU A 62 2.81 17.36 -17.10
CA GLU A 62 2.47 16.18 -17.90
C GLU A 62 2.89 14.92 -17.15
N GLN A 63 4.12 14.89 -16.65
CA GLN A 63 4.60 13.82 -15.77
C GLN A 63 3.74 13.71 -14.51
N CYS A 64 3.37 14.86 -13.92
CA CYS A 64 2.54 14.90 -12.72
C CYS A 64 1.20 14.19 -12.94
N VAL A 65 0.50 14.54 -14.03
CA VAL A 65 -0.79 13.95 -14.37
C VAL A 65 -0.66 12.45 -14.69
N ASN A 66 0.34 12.07 -15.51
CA ASN A 66 0.53 10.67 -15.91
C ASN A 66 0.83 9.77 -14.71
N PHE A 67 1.75 10.18 -13.83
CA PHE A 67 2.09 9.42 -12.64
C PHE A 67 0.93 9.39 -11.63
N SER A 68 0.17 10.48 -11.51
CA SER A 68 -1.04 10.51 -10.67
C SER A 68 -2.10 9.52 -11.15
N LEU A 69 -2.32 9.40 -12.46
CA LEU A 69 -3.27 8.46 -13.05
C LEU A 69 -2.81 7.00 -12.89
N ASP A 70 -1.52 6.74 -13.09
CA ASP A 70 -0.94 5.41 -12.88
C ASP A 70 -1.11 4.98 -11.41
N THR A 71 -0.68 5.81 -10.47
CA THR A 71 -0.81 5.49 -9.04
C THR A 71 -2.28 5.42 -8.60
N TYR A 72 -3.17 6.26 -9.13
CA TYR A 72 -4.61 6.23 -8.83
C TYR A 72 -5.33 4.97 -9.31
N SER A 73 -4.92 4.43 -10.47
CA SER A 73 -5.50 3.19 -11.02
C SER A 73 -4.85 1.93 -10.44
N THR A 74 -3.58 2.01 -10.04
CA THR A 74 -2.83 0.87 -9.54
C THR A 74 -2.95 0.67 -8.03
N THR A 75 -3.32 1.71 -7.26
CA THR A 75 -3.46 1.66 -5.80
C THR A 75 -4.86 1.18 -5.39
N PRO A 76 -4.98 0.11 -4.57
CA PRO A 76 -6.26 -0.32 -4.01
C PRO A 76 -7.01 0.82 -3.30
N LYS A 77 -8.32 0.93 -3.53
CA LYS A 77 -9.12 2.07 -3.06
C LYS A 77 -9.13 2.19 -1.54
N SER A 78 -9.14 1.07 -0.83
CA SER A 78 -9.10 1.01 0.63
C SER A 78 -7.86 1.66 1.24
N ILE A 79 -6.72 1.68 0.53
CA ILE A 79 -5.47 2.31 1.04
C ILE A 79 -5.61 3.82 1.16
N THR A 80 -6.39 4.44 0.28
CA THR A 80 -6.57 5.90 0.23
C THR A 80 -7.84 6.38 0.93
N ALA A 81 -8.54 5.43 1.55
CA ALA A 81 -9.84 5.67 2.14
C ALA A 81 -9.72 6.40 3.49
N ARG A 82 -10.67 7.29 3.78
CA ARG A 82 -10.65 8.13 4.99
C ARG A 82 -12.01 8.14 5.67
N THR A 83 -12.02 8.06 7.00
CA THR A 83 -13.22 7.94 7.86
C THR A 83 -14.26 9.06 7.62
N GLN A 84 -13.82 10.27 7.29
CA GLN A 84 -14.71 11.42 7.06
C GLN A 84 -15.05 11.65 5.58
N GLN A 85 -14.80 10.68 4.70
CA GLN A 85 -15.19 10.78 3.30
C GLN A 85 -16.70 10.57 3.17
N SER A 86 -17.38 11.53 2.53
CA SER A 86 -18.86 11.63 2.45
C SER A 86 -19.56 10.45 1.77
N GLU A 87 -18.84 9.53 1.14
CA GLU A 87 -19.40 8.36 0.49
C GLU A 87 -19.24 7.15 1.39
N LYS A 88 -20.37 6.71 1.96
CA LYS A 88 -20.48 5.48 2.75
C LYS A 88 -20.13 4.28 1.87
N SER A 89 -18.84 3.98 1.70
CA SER A 89 -18.42 2.62 1.42
C SER A 89 -18.60 1.83 2.72
N PRO A 90 -19.49 0.83 2.76
CA PRO A 90 -19.82 0.13 4.00
C PRO A 90 -18.64 -0.58 4.67
N TYR A 91 -17.52 -0.78 3.95
CA TYR A 91 -16.34 -1.50 4.43
C TYR A 91 -15.11 -0.62 4.71
N ILE A 92 -15.08 0.61 4.19
CA ILE A 92 -14.07 1.61 4.61
C ILE A 92 -14.41 2.12 6.01
N ALA A 93 -15.71 2.20 6.32
CA ALA A 93 -16.23 2.62 7.62
C ALA A 93 -15.90 1.65 8.77
N THR A 94 -15.33 0.48 8.49
CA THR A 94 -15.02 -0.55 9.51
C THR A 94 -13.57 -0.56 9.98
N MET A 95 -12.69 0.28 9.43
CA MET A 95 -11.35 0.49 10.00
C MET A 95 -11.42 1.56 11.09
N ASP A 96 -12.02 1.23 12.24
CA ASP A 96 -12.00 2.08 13.44
C ASP A 96 -10.61 2.05 14.09
N ILE A 97 -9.61 2.56 13.38
CA ILE A 97 -8.23 2.66 13.85
C ILE A 97 -8.06 4.04 14.49
N PRO A 98 -7.67 4.12 15.78
CA PRO A 98 -7.38 5.39 16.41
C PRO A 98 -6.30 6.17 15.65
N VAL A 99 -6.48 7.49 15.52
CA VAL A 99 -5.50 8.38 14.85
C VAL A 99 -4.08 8.23 15.42
N GLN A 100 -3.97 7.94 16.72
CA GLN A 100 -2.70 7.72 17.40
C GLN A 100 -1.94 6.50 16.86
N ASP A 101 -2.66 5.47 16.42
CA ASP A 101 -2.07 4.27 15.86
C ASP A 101 -1.76 4.46 14.37
N LEU A 102 -2.65 5.14 13.64
CA LEU A 102 -2.38 5.56 12.25
C LEU A 102 -1.09 6.38 12.15
N ASN A 103 -0.80 7.27 13.10
CA ASN A 103 0.44 8.06 13.13
C ASN A 103 1.70 7.22 13.32
N LYS A 104 1.60 6.00 13.84
CA LYS A 104 2.74 5.08 14.03
C LYS A 104 2.96 4.18 12.81
N GLU A 105 1.96 4.02 11.95
CA GLU A 105 2.03 3.12 10.80
C GLU A 105 3.07 3.62 9.78
N LYS A 106 3.81 2.67 9.20
CA LYS A 106 4.83 2.91 8.17
C LYS A 106 4.46 2.29 6.82
N PHE A 107 3.29 1.67 6.76
CA PHE A 107 2.76 0.97 5.62
C PHE A 107 1.23 1.01 5.69
N PRO A 108 0.54 0.97 4.54
CA PRO A 108 -0.91 1.04 4.52
C PRO A 108 -1.55 -0.30 4.87
N ARG A 109 -2.81 -0.23 5.28
CA ARG A 109 -3.70 -1.39 5.38
C ARG A 109 -4.60 -1.48 4.15
N ILE A 110 -4.86 -2.71 3.73
CA ILE A 110 -5.77 -3.03 2.64
C ILE A 110 -7.02 -3.73 3.21
N SER A 111 -8.19 -3.41 2.66
CA SER A 111 -9.45 -4.04 3.07
C SER A 111 -9.56 -5.47 2.54
N VAL A 112 -10.49 -6.22 3.11
CA VAL A 112 -10.80 -7.58 2.64
C VAL A 112 -11.36 -7.59 1.22
N ASP A 113 -12.21 -6.62 0.86
CA ASP A 113 -12.82 -6.56 -0.49
C ASP A 113 -11.78 -6.30 -1.58
N ASP A 114 -10.82 -5.41 -1.32
CA ASP A 114 -9.73 -5.14 -2.25
C ASP A 114 -8.83 -6.37 -2.41
N VAL A 115 -8.53 -7.07 -1.30
CA VAL A 115 -7.78 -8.34 -1.37
C VAL A 115 -8.54 -9.41 -2.16
N VAL A 116 -9.86 -9.53 -1.95
CA VAL A 116 -10.70 -10.47 -2.71
C VAL A 116 -10.72 -10.12 -4.20
N SER A 117 -10.81 -8.83 -4.54
CA SER A 117 -10.78 -8.34 -5.93
C SER A 117 -9.42 -8.62 -6.57
N LEU A 118 -8.32 -8.37 -5.86
CA LEU A 118 -6.97 -8.72 -6.31
C LEU A 118 -6.81 -10.22 -6.57
N ILE A 119 -7.39 -11.09 -5.73
CA ILE A 119 -7.27 -12.55 -5.93
C ILE A 119 -8.14 -13.06 -7.08
N ARG A 120 -9.34 -12.49 -7.26
CA ARG A 120 -10.34 -12.99 -8.21
C ARG A 120 -10.18 -12.41 -9.61
N ASP A 121 -10.01 -11.10 -9.67
CA ASP A 121 -10.16 -10.32 -10.90
C ASP A 121 -8.79 -9.90 -11.45
N ASP A 122 -7.75 -9.86 -10.62
CA ASP A 122 -6.44 -9.30 -10.98
C ASP A 122 -5.26 -10.01 -10.27
N ASN A 123 -5.27 -11.35 -10.32
CA ASN A 123 -4.35 -12.20 -9.54
C ASN A 123 -2.87 -11.99 -9.87
N ASP A 124 -2.54 -11.43 -11.03
CA ASP A 124 -1.18 -11.13 -11.44
C ASP A 124 -0.64 -9.82 -10.86
N ARG A 125 -1.49 -8.94 -10.30
CA ARG A 125 -1.06 -7.68 -9.68
C ARG A 125 -0.64 -7.78 -8.23
N ALA A 126 -0.83 -8.93 -7.58
CA ALA A 126 -0.52 -9.10 -6.17
C ALA A 126 0.38 -10.30 -5.89
N ILE A 127 1.22 -10.17 -4.87
CA ILE A 127 1.91 -11.26 -4.21
C ILE A 127 1.33 -11.36 -2.81
N ILE A 128 0.59 -12.44 -2.54
CA ILE A 128 0.00 -12.67 -1.23
C ILE A 128 0.99 -13.44 -0.36
N VAL A 129 1.43 -12.84 0.73
CA VAL A 129 2.40 -13.42 1.68
C VAL A 129 1.68 -13.76 2.98
N ASP A 130 1.52 -15.04 3.26
CA ASP A 130 0.92 -15.53 4.51
C ASP A 130 2.03 -15.84 5.53
N ILE A 131 2.06 -15.09 6.62
CA ILE A 131 3.11 -15.18 7.65
C ILE A 131 2.72 -16.07 8.83
N ARG A 132 1.57 -16.76 8.76
CA ARG A 132 1.12 -17.69 9.79
C ARG A 132 2.00 -18.95 9.81
N ASN A 133 1.87 -19.71 10.89
CA ASN A 133 2.58 -20.98 10.99
C ASN A 133 2.16 -21.96 9.85
N PRO A 134 3.04 -22.88 9.45
CA PRO A 134 2.76 -23.80 8.34
C PRO A 134 1.53 -24.68 8.58
N THR A 135 1.22 -25.02 9.83
CA THR A 135 0.06 -25.85 10.17
C THR A 135 -1.27 -25.14 9.90
N HIS A 136 -1.39 -23.86 10.25
CA HIS A 136 -2.57 -23.04 9.96
C HIS A 136 -2.69 -22.78 8.45
N TYR A 137 -1.55 -22.51 7.80
CA TYR A 137 -1.50 -22.35 6.35
C TYR A 137 -1.98 -23.62 5.62
N ALA A 138 -1.48 -24.79 6.02
CA ALA A 138 -1.87 -26.06 5.42
C ALA A 138 -3.37 -26.35 5.57
N ARG A 139 -3.98 -26.03 6.72
CA ARG A 139 -5.42 -26.21 6.95
C ARG A 139 -6.28 -25.34 6.04
N SER A 140 -5.91 -24.07 5.87
CA SER A 140 -6.62 -23.14 5.01
C SER A 140 -5.71 -21.98 4.65
N SER A 141 -5.52 -21.73 3.35
CA SER A 141 -4.69 -20.64 2.84
C SER A 141 -5.40 -19.88 1.72
N VAL A 142 -4.90 -18.69 1.43
CA VAL A 142 -5.37 -17.92 0.27
C VAL A 142 -4.89 -18.58 -1.02
N LYS A 143 -5.74 -18.64 -2.04
CA LYS A 143 -5.38 -19.18 -3.34
C LYS A 143 -4.18 -18.45 -3.93
N GLY A 144 -3.12 -19.20 -4.27
CA GLY A 144 -1.91 -18.66 -4.88
C GLY A 144 -1.00 -17.88 -3.93
N SER A 145 -1.26 -17.87 -2.63
CA SER A 145 -0.34 -17.25 -1.67
C SER A 145 0.93 -18.09 -1.46
N ILE A 146 1.95 -17.44 -0.90
CA ILE A 146 3.18 -18.08 -0.42
C ILE A 146 3.19 -18.05 1.11
N ASN A 147 3.75 -19.09 1.74
CA ASN A 147 3.88 -19.13 3.19
C ASN A 147 5.30 -18.76 3.62
N ILE A 148 5.44 -17.69 4.40
CA ILE A 148 6.71 -17.24 4.99
C ILE A 148 6.47 -17.03 6.48
N PRO A 149 6.51 -18.10 7.31
CA PRO A 149 6.21 -17.99 8.73
C PRO A 149 7.04 -16.92 9.42
N CYS A 150 6.40 -16.03 10.19
CA CYS A 150 7.12 -14.94 10.88
C CYS A 150 8.24 -15.49 11.78
N SER A 151 8.02 -16.65 12.41
CA SER A 151 8.98 -17.34 13.27
C SER A 151 10.21 -17.90 12.55
N SER A 152 10.21 -18.00 11.21
CA SER A 152 11.38 -18.47 10.45
C SER A 152 12.34 -17.34 10.08
N ILE A 153 12.04 -16.08 10.43
CA ILE A 153 12.84 -14.92 10.05
C ILE A 153 13.62 -14.38 11.24
N THR A 154 14.89 -14.09 11.02
CA THR A 154 15.72 -13.31 11.94
C THR A 154 15.69 -11.84 11.54
N PHE A 155 15.01 -11.01 12.33
CA PHE A 155 14.84 -9.57 12.07
C PHE A 155 16.04 -8.71 12.49
N GLY A 156 17.07 -9.29 13.13
CA GLY A 156 18.26 -8.57 13.57
C GLY A 156 19.15 -8.07 12.43
N GLU A 157 19.05 -8.68 11.25
CA GLU A 157 19.79 -8.29 10.05
C GLU A 157 18.82 -7.96 8.91
N ILE A 158 18.96 -6.77 8.32
CA ILE A 158 18.14 -6.34 7.18
C ILE A 158 18.71 -7.02 5.92
N ASN A 159 18.27 -8.24 5.65
CA ASN A 159 18.68 -9.02 4.49
C ASN A 159 17.49 -9.79 3.90
N ILE A 160 17.12 -9.48 2.66
CA ILE A 160 15.99 -10.13 1.97
C ILE A 160 16.18 -11.64 1.83
N GLU A 161 17.42 -12.15 1.85
CA GLU A 161 17.69 -13.58 1.79
C GLU A 161 17.16 -14.34 3.04
N ASN A 162 16.86 -13.63 4.13
CA ASN A 162 16.27 -14.21 5.35
C ASN A 162 14.85 -14.74 5.13
N VAL A 163 14.18 -14.38 4.03
CA VAL A 163 12.86 -14.95 3.66
C VAL A 163 12.99 -16.27 2.89
N GLY A 164 14.21 -16.81 2.75
CA GLY A 164 14.51 -18.12 2.18
C GLY A 164 14.20 -18.19 0.68
N ILE A 165 13.55 -19.28 0.26
CA ILE A 165 13.28 -19.58 -1.15
C ILE A 165 12.47 -18.49 -1.89
N HIS A 166 11.77 -17.64 -1.14
CA HIS A 166 10.95 -16.55 -1.68
C HIS A 166 11.73 -15.24 -1.88
N SER A 167 13.01 -15.18 -1.51
CA SER A 167 13.83 -13.96 -1.62
C SER A 167 13.90 -13.46 -3.06
N SER A 168 14.14 -14.36 -4.01
CA SER A 168 14.25 -14.05 -5.43
C SER A 168 12.95 -13.52 -6.03
N LEU A 169 11.79 -14.03 -5.57
CA LEU A 169 10.48 -13.57 -6.01
C LEU A 169 10.24 -12.12 -5.54
N LEU A 170 10.46 -11.85 -4.26
CA LEU A 170 10.25 -10.53 -3.68
C LEU A 170 11.27 -9.50 -4.20
N LYS A 171 12.54 -9.88 -4.32
CA LYS A 171 13.63 -9.01 -4.82
C LYS A 171 13.45 -8.61 -6.29
N LYS A 172 12.84 -9.47 -7.11
CA LYS A 172 12.53 -9.18 -8.52
C LYS A 172 11.21 -8.42 -8.69
N ASN A 173 10.41 -8.30 -7.64
CA ASN A 173 9.15 -7.57 -7.69
C ASN A 173 9.41 -6.07 -7.89
N LYS A 174 8.85 -5.50 -8.97
CA LYS A 174 8.96 -4.07 -9.26
C LYS A 174 7.64 -3.33 -9.06
N ASP A 175 6.53 -4.01 -9.30
CA ASP A 175 5.24 -3.38 -9.56
C ASP A 175 4.05 -4.08 -8.90
N LYS A 176 4.16 -5.35 -8.49
CA LYS A 176 3.07 -6.07 -7.82
C LYS A 176 2.92 -5.59 -6.38
N ILE A 177 1.68 -5.54 -5.92
CA ILE A 177 1.32 -5.23 -4.53
C ILE A 177 1.67 -6.42 -3.66
N VAL A 178 2.45 -6.21 -2.60
CA VAL A 178 2.79 -7.27 -1.65
C VAL A 178 1.83 -7.19 -0.47
N VAL A 179 0.87 -8.10 -0.41
CA VAL A 179 -0.14 -8.15 0.65
C VAL A 179 0.31 -9.14 1.72
N VAL A 180 0.59 -8.64 2.92
CA VAL A 180 0.97 -9.45 4.09
C VAL A 180 -0.29 -9.83 4.88
N ILE A 181 -0.46 -11.12 5.12
CA ILE A 181 -1.58 -11.71 5.85
C ILE A 181 -1.05 -12.50 7.05
N GLY A 182 -1.60 -12.26 8.23
CA GLY A 182 -1.19 -12.89 9.48
C GLY A 182 -2.36 -13.02 10.46
N SER A 183 -2.12 -13.72 11.58
CA SER A 183 -3.11 -13.86 12.66
C SER A 183 -2.80 -12.99 13.88
N GLU A 184 -1.54 -12.61 14.08
CA GLU A 184 -1.08 -11.86 15.25
C GLU A 184 -0.68 -10.44 14.84
N GLU A 185 -1.20 -9.43 15.54
CA GLU A 185 -0.93 -8.02 15.24
C GLU A 185 0.55 -7.65 15.34
N ALA A 186 1.28 -8.22 16.31
CA ALA A 186 2.71 -7.98 16.46
C ALA A 186 3.52 -8.40 15.21
N ASN A 187 3.19 -9.57 14.65
CA ASN A 187 3.84 -10.06 13.43
C ASN A 187 3.45 -9.21 12.21
N LEU A 188 2.21 -8.72 12.18
CA LEU A 188 1.71 -7.81 11.15
C LEU A 188 2.31 -6.40 11.23
N ASP A 189 3.05 -6.07 12.29
CA ASP A 189 3.83 -4.82 12.38
C ASP A 189 5.30 -5.04 12.00
N ILE A 190 5.92 -6.12 12.48
CA ILE A 190 7.35 -6.37 12.34
C ILE A 190 7.71 -6.80 10.90
N PHE A 191 6.98 -7.75 10.33
CA PHE A 191 7.32 -8.34 9.03
C PHE A 191 7.23 -7.34 7.85
N PRO A 192 6.16 -6.52 7.72
CA PRO A 192 6.09 -5.52 6.65
C PRO A 192 7.19 -4.46 6.76
N LYS A 193 7.56 -4.03 7.98
CA LYS A 193 8.70 -3.11 8.20
C LYS A 193 10.00 -3.72 7.70
N PHE A 194 10.23 -5.00 8.00
CA PHE A 194 11.39 -5.73 7.50
C PHE A 194 11.43 -5.74 5.97
N LEU A 195 10.32 -6.01 5.28
CA LEU A 195 10.26 -5.95 3.82
C LEU A 195 10.58 -4.55 3.28
N ILE A 196 10.04 -3.50 3.90
CA ILE A 196 10.31 -2.10 3.52
C ILE A 196 11.78 -1.75 3.71
N HIS A 197 12.40 -2.16 4.82
CA HIS A 197 13.84 -1.99 5.05
C HIS A 197 14.68 -2.79 4.04
N CYS A 198 14.18 -3.91 3.55
CA CYS A 198 14.75 -4.65 2.42
C CYS A 198 14.45 -4.03 1.04
N HIS A 199 13.89 -2.81 1.01
CA HIS A 199 13.55 -2.06 -0.20
C HIS A 199 12.49 -2.74 -1.09
N ILE A 200 11.63 -3.56 -0.51
CA ILE A 200 10.49 -4.15 -1.22
C ILE A 200 9.38 -3.09 -1.34
N PRO A 201 8.97 -2.71 -2.57
CA PRO A 201 7.95 -1.69 -2.77
C PRO A 201 6.54 -2.24 -2.57
N LYS A 202 5.55 -1.34 -2.45
CA LYS A 202 4.11 -1.65 -2.46
C LYS A 202 3.67 -2.70 -1.43
N VAL A 203 4.29 -2.69 -0.25
CA VAL A 203 3.94 -3.57 0.87
C VAL A 203 2.74 -3.00 1.61
N CYS A 204 1.71 -3.82 1.82
CA CYS A 204 0.54 -3.49 2.64
C CYS A 204 0.11 -4.69 3.49
N VAL A 205 -0.74 -4.44 4.49
CA VAL A 205 -1.23 -5.47 5.41
C VAL A 205 -2.74 -5.61 5.31
N LEU A 206 -3.24 -6.86 5.28
CA LEU A 206 -4.67 -7.12 5.38
C LEU A 206 -5.20 -6.67 6.75
N HIS A 207 -6.10 -5.70 6.75
CA HIS A 207 -6.79 -5.26 7.95
C HIS A 207 -7.63 -6.39 8.56
N GLY A 208 -7.56 -6.56 9.88
CA GLY A 208 -8.25 -7.65 10.61
C GLY A 208 -7.59 -9.03 10.49
N GLY A 209 -6.49 -9.16 9.75
CA GLY A 209 -5.73 -10.41 9.62
C GLY A 209 -6.47 -11.51 8.86
N PHE A 210 -5.99 -12.74 8.92
CA PHE A 210 -6.52 -13.86 8.10
C PHE A 210 -8.00 -14.18 8.36
N ASN A 211 -8.49 -14.03 9.59
CA ASN A 211 -9.81 -14.51 9.99
C ASN A 211 -10.96 -13.79 9.26
N VAL A 212 -10.74 -12.56 8.78
CA VAL A 212 -11.74 -11.81 8.00
C VAL A 212 -12.05 -12.45 6.64
N LEU A 213 -11.19 -13.37 6.16
CA LEU A 213 -11.39 -14.09 4.91
C LEU A 213 -12.28 -15.33 5.08
N LEU A 214 -12.44 -15.85 6.30
CA LEU A 214 -13.19 -17.09 6.57
C LEU A 214 -14.66 -17.00 6.12
N PRO A 215 -15.41 -15.89 6.34
CA PRO A 215 -16.79 -15.77 5.88
C PRO A 215 -16.93 -15.72 4.34
N ILE A 216 -15.84 -15.50 3.61
CA ILE A 216 -15.80 -15.27 2.15
C ILE A 216 -15.45 -16.58 1.39
N THR A 217 -15.37 -17.70 2.12
CA THR A 217 -15.21 -19.07 1.60
C THR A 217 -16.42 -19.46 0.73
N PRO A 218 -16.27 -20.12 -0.44
CA PRO A 218 -15.08 -20.82 -0.95
C PRO A 218 -14.29 -20.08 -2.05
N THR A 219 -14.53 -18.79 -2.26
CA THR A 219 -14.08 -18.14 -3.51
C THR A 219 -12.57 -17.81 -3.54
N VAL A 220 -11.97 -17.54 -2.38
CA VAL A 220 -10.57 -17.07 -2.26
C VAL A 220 -9.68 -17.95 -1.39
N LEU A 221 -10.25 -18.88 -0.63
CA LEU A 221 -9.52 -19.79 0.26
C LEU A 221 -9.48 -21.20 -0.31
N ILE A 222 -8.33 -21.86 -0.15
CA ILE A 222 -8.14 -23.28 -0.40
C ILE A 222 -8.12 -23.98 0.96
N GLN A 223 -9.07 -24.89 1.18
CA GLN A 223 -9.02 -25.82 2.30
C GLN A 223 -8.37 -27.10 1.82
N ASN A 224 -7.19 -27.42 2.35
CA ASN A 224 -6.59 -28.73 2.07
C ASN A 224 -7.16 -29.72 3.10
N GLN A 225 -7.84 -30.76 2.62
CA GLN A 225 -8.20 -31.88 3.48
C GLN A 225 -6.89 -32.53 3.95
N ILE A 226 -6.67 -32.51 5.27
CA ILE A 226 -5.60 -33.26 5.93
C ILE A 226 -6.08 -34.70 6.11
#